data_AF-A0A1L7CHQ5-F1
#
_entry.id   AF-A0A1L7CHQ5-F1
#
_cell.length_a   1.000
_cell.length_b   1.000
_cell.length_c   1.000
_cell.angle_alpha   90.00
_cell.angle_beta   90.00
_cell.angle_gamma   90.00
#
_symmetry.space_group_name_H-M   'P 1'
#
loop_
_entity.id
_entity.type
_entity.pdbx_description
1 polymer ?
#
loop_
_entity_poly.entity_id
_entity_poly.type
_entity_poly.pdbx_seq_one_letter_code
_entity_poly.pdbx_strand_id
1 'polypeptide(L)'
;MSNKIKSPNEKSHGFIWALVIVAMVIAAVLAYIVTNGEKAESEKLTEGNVDKVNMSVKVHDGMITLSKDGGDAAGTPVADLYEDYSCPHCAELAEATDDDMRAAVEAGKMIVNIHPLNFLDRNEPDGHSTKAGAAALAVANSGNATDYWNYRAMLMRDQAKIYNKWSNEDFANAAQSFGMDSATVDAIRDGKDADEMREMAKKDAEKLNQLTGKVSSPRVLVDGKDVEDISNWVSEVTKAK
;
A
#
# COMPACT_ATOMS: atom_id res chain seq x y z
N MET A 1 23.12 -66.06 -33.00
CA MET A 1 22.89 -64.64 -32.67
C MET A 1 21.80 -64.60 -31.61
N SER A 2 22.16 -64.35 -30.35
CA SER A 2 21.22 -64.39 -29.22
C SER A 2 20.62 -63.01 -29.03
N ASN A 3 19.38 -62.80 -29.46
CA ASN A 3 18.64 -61.57 -29.19
C ASN A 3 18.17 -61.61 -27.73
N LYS A 4 18.83 -60.84 -26.86
CA LYS A 4 18.37 -60.61 -25.49
C LYS A 4 17.02 -59.90 -25.54
N ILE A 5 15.97 -60.63 -25.17
CA ILE A 5 14.64 -60.08 -24.90
C ILE A 5 14.78 -59.21 -23.65
N LYS A 6 14.67 -57.88 -23.79
CA LYS A 6 14.60 -56.94 -22.67
C LYS A 6 13.27 -57.11 -21.96
N SER A 7 13.31 -57.17 -20.64
CA SER A 7 12.13 -57.21 -19.78
C SER A 7 11.34 -55.90 -19.89
N PRO A 8 9.99 -55.94 -19.96
CA PRO A 8 9.16 -54.76 -20.17
C PRO A 8 9.03 -53.84 -18.93
N ASN A 9 9.77 -54.11 -17.85
CA ASN A 9 9.66 -53.41 -16.56
C ASN A 9 10.99 -52.81 -16.07
N GLU A 10 11.96 -52.57 -16.96
CA GLU A 10 13.04 -51.63 -16.63
C GLU A 10 12.42 -50.24 -16.50
N LYS A 11 12.39 -49.69 -15.27
CA LYS A 11 12.01 -48.28 -15.04
C LYS A 11 12.98 -47.40 -15.83
N SER A 12 12.58 -47.04 -17.05
CA SER A 12 13.33 -46.15 -17.91
C SER A 12 13.40 -44.79 -17.22
N HIS A 13 14.61 -44.38 -16.80
CA HIS A 13 14.87 -43.04 -16.30
C HIS A 13 14.38 -41.97 -17.30
N GLY A 14 14.33 -42.28 -18.60
CA GLY A 14 13.78 -41.39 -19.64
C GLY A 14 12.30 -41.07 -19.46
N PHE A 15 11.49 -42.00 -18.93
CA PHE A 15 10.07 -41.73 -18.63
C PHE A 15 9.93 -40.79 -17.43
N ILE A 16 10.77 -40.95 -16.41
CA ILE A 16 10.79 -40.06 -15.24
C ILE A 16 11.27 -38.65 -15.65
N TRP A 17 12.33 -38.55 -16.45
CA TRP A 17 12.82 -37.26 -16.96
C TRP A 17 11.79 -36.55 -17.84
N ALA A 18 11.08 -37.27 -18.70
CA ALA A 18 9.99 -36.69 -19.50
C ALA A 18 8.86 -36.12 -18.63
N LEU A 19 8.46 -36.83 -17.57
CA LEU A 19 7.46 -36.33 -16.62
C LEU A 19 7.92 -35.09 -15.86
N VAL A 20 9.19 -35.05 -15.44
CA VAL A 20 9.77 -33.88 -14.75
C VAL A 20 9.79 -32.66 -15.66
N ILE A 21 10.18 -32.83 -16.93
CA ILE A 21 10.18 -31.73 -17.92
C ILE A 21 8.75 -31.21 -18.15
N VAL A 22 7.78 -32.11 -18.33
CA VAL A 22 6.37 -31.72 -18.52
C VAL A 22 5.85 -30.95 -17.30
N ALA A 23 6.15 -31.41 -16.09
CA ALA A 23 5.75 -30.71 -14.87
C ALA A 23 6.38 -29.31 -14.76
N MET A 24 7.66 -29.15 -15.12
CA MET A 24 8.34 -27.85 -15.15
C MET A 24 7.72 -26.90 -16.18
N VAL A 25 7.40 -27.39 -17.38
CA VAL A 25 6.76 -26.58 -18.43
C VAL A 25 5.36 -26.14 -17.97
N ILE A 26 4.58 -27.03 -17.36
CA ILE A 26 3.26 -26.68 -16.82
C ILE A 26 3.39 -25.61 -15.74
N ALA A 27 4.33 -25.76 -14.80
CA ALA A 27 4.57 -24.76 -13.76
C ALA A 27 4.97 -23.40 -14.36
N ALA A 28 5.84 -23.39 -15.38
CA ALA A 28 6.25 -22.17 -16.07
C ALA A 28 5.08 -21.50 -16.82
N VAL A 29 4.21 -22.28 -17.47
CA VAL A 29 3.02 -21.76 -18.16
C VAL A 29 2.00 -21.21 -17.16
N LEU A 30 1.77 -21.89 -16.03
CA LEU A 30 0.89 -21.39 -14.97
C LEU A 30 1.42 -20.09 -14.36
N ALA A 31 2.73 -20.03 -14.05
CA ALA A 31 3.37 -18.81 -13.58
C ALA A 31 3.25 -17.68 -14.61
N TYR A 32 3.44 -17.97 -15.90
CA TYR A 32 3.27 -16.98 -16.97
C TYR A 32 1.83 -16.46 -17.05
N ILE A 33 0.82 -17.34 -17.00
CA ILE A 33 -0.60 -16.94 -17.08
C ILE A 33 -1.00 -16.08 -15.88
N VAL A 34 -0.58 -16.46 -14.66
CA VAL A 34 -0.90 -15.70 -13.43
C VAL A 34 -0.25 -14.32 -13.48
N THR A 35 1.07 -14.26 -13.66
CA THR A 35 1.81 -12.98 -13.69
C THR A 35 1.35 -12.05 -14.80
N ASN A 36 0.97 -12.57 -15.97
CA ASN A 36 0.50 -11.75 -17.08
C ASN A 36 -0.96 -11.30 -16.93
N GLY A 37 -1.77 -12.02 -16.13
CA GLY A 37 -3.13 -11.60 -15.78
C GLY A 37 -3.14 -10.50 -14.71
N GLU A 38 -2.33 -10.69 -13.66
CA GLU A 38 -2.11 -9.73 -12.57
C GLU A 38 -1.62 -8.37 -13.10
N LYS A 39 -0.60 -8.37 -13.98
CA LYS A 39 -0.10 -7.16 -14.63
C LYS A 39 -1.18 -6.40 -15.38
N ALA A 40 -2.00 -7.09 -16.17
CA ALA A 40 -3.06 -6.45 -16.94
C ALA A 40 -4.15 -5.82 -16.06
N GLU A 41 -4.43 -6.41 -14.89
CA GLU A 41 -5.37 -5.83 -13.92
C GLU A 41 -4.78 -4.58 -13.26
N SER A 42 -3.53 -4.64 -12.77
CA SER A 42 -2.84 -3.49 -12.18
C SER A 42 -2.66 -2.33 -13.16
N GLU A 43 -2.32 -2.60 -14.42
CA GLU A 43 -2.27 -1.59 -15.48
C GLU A 43 -3.62 -0.88 -15.63
N LYS A 44 -4.72 -1.64 -15.67
CA LYS A 44 -6.08 -1.07 -15.78
C LYS A 44 -6.47 -0.21 -14.58
N LEU A 45 -6.04 -0.56 -13.37
CA LEU A 45 -6.31 0.27 -12.18
C LEU A 45 -5.45 1.54 -12.13
N THR A 46 -4.34 1.56 -12.87
CA THR A 46 -3.43 2.71 -12.96
C THR A 46 -3.64 3.51 -14.25
N GLU A 47 -4.58 3.11 -15.11
CA GLU A 47 -5.03 3.87 -16.28
C GLU A 47 -5.66 5.20 -15.83
N GLY A 48 -4.95 6.30 -16.06
CA GLY A 48 -5.40 7.63 -15.69
C GLY A 48 -4.27 8.65 -15.78
N ASN A 49 -4.59 9.91 -15.50
CA ASN A 49 -3.55 10.94 -15.34
C ASN A 49 -2.93 10.78 -13.94
N VAL A 50 -1.60 10.78 -13.88
CA VAL A 50 -0.87 10.93 -12.61
C VAL A 50 -1.01 12.37 -12.14
N ASP A 51 -1.60 12.55 -10.97
CA ASP A 51 -1.73 13.85 -10.33
C ASP A 51 -0.39 14.31 -9.79
N LYS A 52 0.27 15.23 -10.49
CA LYS A 52 1.49 15.87 -10.00
C LYS A 52 1.16 16.72 -8.79
N VAL A 53 1.77 16.42 -7.65
CA VAL A 53 1.59 17.17 -6.42
C VAL A 53 2.79 18.07 -6.14
N ASN A 54 2.55 19.21 -5.50
CA ASN A 54 3.59 20.15 -5.07
C ASN A 54 3.76 20.12 -3.55
N MET A 55 4.11 18.96 -3.03
CA MET A 55 4.32 18.69 -1.60
C MET A 55 5.52 17.76 -1.40
N SER A 56 6.00 17.67 -0.17
CA SER A 56 7.02 16.73 0.27
C SER A 56 6.37 15.55 1.01
N VAL A 57 6.94 14.35 0.84
CA VAL A 57 6.62 13.16 1.64
C VAL A 57 7.87 12.76 2.43
N LYS A 58 7.71 12.43 3.72
CA LYS A 58 8.79 11.91 4.56
C LYS A 58 8.27 10.82 5.49
N VAL A 59 9.02 9.74 5.62
CA VAL A 59 8.79 8.74 6.66
C VAL A 59 9.69 9.06 7.84
N HIS A 60 9.09 9.31 9.01
CA HIS A 60 9.81 9.50 10.26
C HIS A 60 8.90 9.26 11.46
N ASP A 61 9.47 8.95 12.62
CA ASP A 61 8.73 8.79 13.89
C ASP A 61 7.53 7.81 13.83
N GLY A 62 7.59 6.84 12.91
CA GLY A 62 6.53 5.86 12.71
C GLY A 62 5.29 6.38 11.99
N MET A 63 5.39 7.46 11.21
CA MET A 63 4.32 8.02 10.40
C MET A 63 4.82 8.50 9.02
N ILE A 64 3.89 8.71 8.09
CA ILE A 64 4.17 9.27 6.76
C ILE A 64 3.68 10.71 6.73
N THR A 65 4.60 11.67 6.67
CA THR A 65 4.29 13.10 6.77
C THR A 65 4.21 13.74 5.39
N LEU A 66 3.05 14.34 5.09
CA LEU A 66 2.83 15.23 3.95
C LEU A 66 2.91 16.69 4.39
N SER A 67 3.74 17.46 3.69
CA SER A 67 4.07 18.85 4.03
C SER A 67 4.29 19.68 2.79
N LYS A 68 4.24 21.01 2.90
CA LYS A 68 4.53 21.87 1.75
C LYS A 68 5.96 21.65 1.24
N ASP A 69 6.13 21.60 -0.08
CA ASP A 69 7.48 21.57 -0.65
C ASP A 69 8.27 22.85 -0.33
N GLY A 70 9.55 22.68 0.05
CA GLY A 70 10.38 23.76 0.57
C GLY A 70 10.14 24.13 2.04
N GLY A 71 9.22 23.44 2.74
CA GLY A 71 9.00 23.53 4.17
C GLY A 71 7.82 24.39 4.61
N ASP A 72 7.38 24.16 5.84
CA ASP A 72 6.21 24.82 6.45
C ASP A 72 6.59 25.99 7.35
N ALA A 73 5.64 26.92 7.52
CA ALA A 73 5.81 28.01 8.48
C ALA A 73 5.75 27.50 9.92
N ALA A 74 6.45 28.17 10.83
CA ALA A 74 6.33 27.88 12.26
C ALA A 74 4.86 28.01 12.71
N GLY A 75 4.37 27.02 13.46
CA GLY A 75 2.96 26.98 13.91
C GLY A 75 1.97 26.59 12.82
N THR A 76 2.42 25.96 11.72
CA THR A 76 1.50 25.30 10.78
C THR A 76 0.77 24.17 11.50
N PRO A 77 -0.58 24.13 11.47
CA PRO A 77 -1.35 23.07 12.09
C PRO A 77 -0.96 21.68 11.58
N VAL A 78 -0.93 20.70 12.48
CA VAL A 78 -0.62 19.30 12.17
C VAL A 78 -1.86 18.47 12.44
N ALA A 79 -2.26 17.67 11.46
CA ALA A 79 -3.34 16.69 11.60
C ALA A 79 -2.79 15.27 11.54
N ASP A 80 -3.13 14.44 12.51
CA ASP A 80 -2.81 13.02 12.52
C ASP A 80 -4.00 12.24 11.92
N LEU A 81 -3.84 11.73 10.69
CA LEU A 81 -4.83 10.93 9.96
C LEU A 81 -4.55 9.44 10.15
N TYR A 82 -5.39 8.77 10.93
CA TYR A 82 -5.37 7.33 11.15
C TYR A 82 -6.30 6.62 10.16
N GLU A 83 -5.74 5.73 9.35
CA GLU A 83 -6.46 5.05 8.28
C GLU A 83 -6.03 3.59 8.15
N ASP A 84 -6.86 2.75 7.54
CA ASP A 84 -6.53 1.35 7.25
C ASP A 84 -6.93 1.08 5.80
N TYR A 85 -6.01 0.53 5.00
CA TYR A 85 -6.23 0.27 3.57
C TYR A 85 -7.29 -0.80 3.29
N SER A 86 -7.78 -1.51 4.31
CA SER A 86 -8.93 -2.42 4.22
C SER A 86 -10.24 -1.79 4.72
N CYS A 87 -10.24 -0.54 5.20
CA CYS A 87 -11.42 0.10 5.78
C CYS A 87 -12.24 0.86 4.72
N PRO A 88 -13.51 0.48 4.47
CA PRO A 88 -14.34 1.17 3.47
C PRO A 88 -14.60 2.63 3.81
N HIS A 89 -14.77 2.97 5.08
CA HIS A 89 -14.99 4.35 5.50
C HIS A 89 -13.72 5.22 5.38
N CYS A 90 -12.52 4.62 5.38
CA CYS A 90 -11.30 5.35 5.05
C CYS A 90 -11.27 5.71 3.56
N ALA A 91 -11.68 4.78 2.70
CA ALA A 91 -11.82 5.06 1.27
C ALA A 91 -12.87 6.15 0.98
N GLU A 92 -14.02 6.09 1.65
CA GLU A 92 -15.06 7.13 1.55
C GLU A 92 -14.56 8.51 2.02
N LEU A 93 -13.80 8.56 3.13
CA LEU A 93 -13.22 9.82 3.61
C LEU A 93 -12.15 10.36 2.64
N ALA A 94 -11.32 9.49 2.10
CA ALA A 94 -10.31 9.86 1.10
C ALA A 94 -10.99 10.44 -0.15
N GLU A 95 -12.01 9.77 -0.70
CA GLU A 95 -12.81 10.28 -1.82
C GLU A 95 -13.43 11.66 -1.53
N ALA A 96 -13.91 11.87 -0.30
CA ALA A 96 -14.56 13.12 0.07
C ALA A 96 -13.58 14.27 0.36
N THR A 97 -12.35 14.00 0.81
CA THR A 97 -11.49 15.04 1.42
C THR A 97 -10.06 15.12 0.90
N ASP A 98 -9.58 14.15 0.11
CA ASP A 98 -8.18 14.15 -0.34
C ASP A 98 -7.84 15.35 -1.24
N ASP A 99 -8.76 15.81 -2.10
CA ASP A 99 -8.53 16.98 -2.95
C ASP A 99 -8.34 18.27 -2.13
N ASP A 100 -9.18 18.47 -1.11
CA ASP A 100 -9.07 19.60 -0.19
C ASP A 100 -7.81 19.48 0.67
N MET A 101 -7.49 18.27 1.15
CA MET A 101 -6.28 17.98 1.90
C MET A 101 -5.03 18.32 1.08
N ARG A 102 -4.96 17.84 -0.17
CA ARG A 102 -3.87 18.16 -1.11
C ARG A 102 -3.71 19.66 -1.26
N ALA A 103 -4.79 20.37 -1.58
CA ALA A 103 -4.74 21.82 -1.79
C ALA A 103 -4.27 22.56 -0.53
N ALA A 104 -4.67 22.12 0.66
CA ALA A 104 -4.26 22.71 1.92
C ALA A 104 -2.77 22.44 2.25
N VAL A 105 -2.28 21.22 2.02
CA VAL A 105 -0.87 20.85 2.21
C VAL A 105 0.03 21.59 1.23
N GLU A 106 -0.30 21.60 -0.08
CA GLU A 106 0.48 22.31 -1.10
C GLU A 106 0.52 23.84 -0.84
N ALA A 107 -0.54 24.40 -0.26
CA ALA A 107 -0.58 25.79 0.17
C ALA A 107 0.22 26.07 1.46
N GLY A 108 0.69 25.04 2.17
CA GLY A 108 1.33 25.15 3.49
C GLY A 108 0.40 25.65 4.58
N LYS A 109 -0.90 25.33 4.44
CA LYS A 109 -1.91 25.64 5.47
C LYS A 109 -1.98 24.59 6.55
N MET A 110 -1.49 23.38 6.28
CA MET A 110 -1.43 22.28 7.23
C MET A 110 -0.35 21.27 6.86
N ILE A 111 0.04 20.47 7.84
CA ILE A 111 0.84 19.26 7.72
C ILE A 111 -0.08 18.07 8.04
N VAL A 112 0.06 16.97 7.32
CA VAL A 112 -0.70 15.75 7.60
C VAL A 112 0.27 14.62 7.91
N ASN A 113 0.15 14.02 9.10
CA ASN A 113 0.81 12.78 9.45
C ASN A 113 -0.16 11.64 9.20
N ILE A 114 0.15 10.79 8.23
CA ILE A 114 -0.63 9.60 7.93
C ILE A 114 -0.11 8.46 8.81
N HIS A 115 -1.03 7.81 9.51
CA HIS A 115 -0.83 6.70 10.43
C HIS A 115 -1.57 5.46 9.90
N PRO A 116 -0.91 4.66 9.04
CA PRO A 116 -1.48 3.42 8.55
C PRO A 116 -1.68 2.42 9.70
N LEU A 117 -2.90 1.92 9.83
CA LEU A 117 -3.31 0.86 10.75
C LEU A 117 -3.49 -0.46 9.99
N ASN A 118 -3.50 -1.56 10.73
CA ASN A 118 -3.73 -2.91 10.18
C ASN A 118 -4.65 -3.77 11.05
N PHE A 119 -5.45 -3.18 11.94
CA PHE A 119 -6.28 -3.96 12.87
C PHE A 119 -7.34 -4.81 12.15
N LEU A 120 -7.67 -4.48 10.90
CA LEU A 120 -8.60 -5.25 10.07
C LEU A 120 -8.02 -6.59 9.59
N ASP A 121 -6.70 -6.78 9.67
CA ASP A 121 -6.06 -8.07 9.40
C ASP A 121 -6.33 -9.11 10.52
N ARG A 122 -6.77 -8.66 11.70
CA ARG A 122 -7.13 -9.50 12.85
C ARG A 122 -6.02 -10.47 13.25
N ASN A 123 -6.15 -11.75 12.87
CA ASN A 123 -5.25 -12.84 13.23
C ASN A 123 -4.34 -13.25 12.07
N GLU A 124 -4.37 -12.53 10.94
CA GLU A 124 -3.55 -12.78 9.76
C GLU A 124 -2.45 -11.71 9.70
N PRO A 125 -1.25 -11.94 10.26
CA PRO A 125 -0.22 -10.90 10.37
C PRO A 125 0.19 -10.29 9.02
N ASP A 126 0.02 -11.04 7.93
CA ASP A 126 0.31 -10.65 6.54
C ASP A 126 -0.97 -10.50 5.71
N GLY A 127 -2.04 -9.98 6.34
CA GLY A 127 -3.30 -9.64 5.70
C GLY A 127 -3.19 -8.47 4.72
N HIS A 128 -4.32 -8.12 4.10
CA HIS A 128 -4.35 -7.07 3.08
C HIS A 128 -3.92 -5.70 3.61
N SER A 129 -4.31 -5.35 4.84
CA SER A 129 -4.02 -4.04 5.44
C SER A 129 -2.51 -3.84 5.62
N THR A 130 -1.82 -4.89 6.09
CA THR A 130 -0.37 -4.91 6.24
C THR A 130 0.34 -4.86 4.90
N LYS A 131 -0.09 -5.65 3.91
CA LYS A 131 0.55 -5.65 2.58
C LYS A 131 0.38 -4.33 1.84
N ALA A 132 -0.84 -3.80 1.80
CA ALA A 132 -1.13 -2.51 1.17
C ALA A 132 -0.40 -1.36 1.90
N GLY A 133 -0.40 -1.38 3.24
CA GLY A 133 0.33 -0.41 4.05
C GLY A 133 1.85 -0.46 3.84
N ALA A 134 2.43 -1.65 3.79
CA ALA A 134 3.85 -1.85 3.50
C ALA A 134 4.22 -1.38 2.09
N ALA A 135 3.35 -1.64 1.11
CA ALA A 135 3.57 -1.14 -0.24
C ALA A 135 3.53 0.39 -0.29
N ALA A 136 2.55 1.03 0.35
CA ALA A 136 2.48 2.49 0.45
C ALA A 136 3.68 3.09 1.19
N LEU A 137 4.16 2.41 2.24
CA LEU A 137 5.36 2.80 3.00
C LEU A 137 6.63 2.74 2.13
N ALA A 138 6.78 1.70 1.32
CA ALA A 138 7.89 1.60 0.35
C ALA A 138 7.88 2.74 -0.67
N VAL A 139 6.69 3.12 -1.17
CA VAL A 139 6.56 4.29 -2.04
C VAL A 139 6.90 5.58 -1.30
N ALA A 140 6.44 5.76 -0.06
CA ALA A 140 6.78 6.93 0.75
C ALA A 140 8.29 7.05 1.02
N ASN A 141 8.97 5.91 1.28
CA ASN A 141 10.42 5.82 1.50
C ASN A 141 11.26 6.23 0.28
N SER A 142 10.69 6.23 -0.94
CA SER A 142 11.35 6.79 -2.12
C SER A 142 11.56 8.31 -2.03
N GLY A 143 10.77 8.99 -1.20
CA GLY A 143 10.73 10.46 -1.10
C GLY A 143 9.98 11.14 -2.24
N ASN A 144 9.39 10.40 -3.19
CA ASN A 144 8.59 10.96 -4.27
C ASN A 144 7.13 11.13 -3.84
N ALA A 145 6.73 12.37 -3.55
CA ALA A 145 5.38 12.67 -3.09
C ALA A 145 4.30 12.43 -4.16
N THR A 146 4.62 12.61 -5.44
CA THR A 146 3.68 12.32 -6.54
C THR A 146 3.39 10.83 -6.60
N ASP A 147 4.42 10.01 -6.51
CA ASP A 147 4.26 8.55 -6.52
C ASP A 147 3.44 8.09 -5.31
N TYR A 148 3.79 8.57 -4.11
CA TYR A 148 3.05 8.22 -2.89
C TYR A 148 1.58 8.66 -2.94
N TRP A 149 1.32 9.90 -3.35
CA TRP A 149 -0.04 10.45 -3.44
C TRP A 149 -0.95 9.57 -4.32
N ASN A 150 -0.49 9.31 -5.54
CA ASN A 150 -1.27 8.54 -6.52
C ASN A 150 -1.41 7.07 -6.11
N TYR A 151 -0.37 6.49 -5.51
CA TYR A 151 -0.42 5.11 -5.03
C TYR A 151 -1.39 4.94 -3.87
N ARG A 152 -1.33 5.80 -2.85
CA ARG A 152 -2.29 5.81 -1.73
C ARG A 152 -3.72 6.01 -2.24
N ALA A 153 -3.93 6.97 -3.14
CA ALA A 153 -5.25 7.23 -3.72
C ALA A 153 -5.80 6.01 -4.47
N MET A 154 -4.96 5.29 -5.24
CA MET A 154 -5.35 4.05 -5.90
C MET A 154 -5.73 2.95 -4.89
N LEU A 155 -4.94 2.75 -3.84
CA LEU A 155 -5.23 1.75 -2.81
C LEU A 155 -6.59 1.99 -2.14
N MET A 156 -6.92 3.25 -1.85
CA MET A 156 -8.22 3.63 -1.27
C MET A 156 -9.35 3.50 -2.29
N ARG A 157 -9.21 4.09 -3.49
CA ARG A 157 -10.24 4.11 -4.54
C ARG A 157 -10.62 2.71 -5.02
N ASP A 158 -9.63 1.83 -5.21
CA ASP A 158 -9.84 0.49 -5.76
C ASP A 158 -9.87 -0.61 -4.69
N GLN A 159 -9.98 -0.24 -3.41
CA GLN A 159 -9.97 -1.14 -2.25
C GLN A 159 -10.81 -2.41 -2.46
N ALA A 160 -12.07 -2.29 -2.89
CA ALA A 160 -12.96 -3.44 -3.09
C ALA A 160 -12.51 -4.40 -4.22
N LYS A 161 -11.75 -3.89 -5.20
CA LYS A 161 -11.19 -4.69 -6.28
C LYS A 161 -9.96 -5.45 -5.83
N ILE A 162 -9.15 -4.88 -4.95
CA ILE A 162 -7.85 -5.41 -4.54
C ILE A 162 -7.87 -6.19 -3.21
N TYR A 163 -8.84 -5.92 -2.34
CA TYR A 163 -8.93 -6.49 -0.99
C TYR A 163 -8.90 -8.03 -1.01
N ASN A 164 -7.94 -8.59 -0.28
CA ASN A 164 -7.65 -10.04 -0.18
C ASN A 164 -7.47 -10.77 -1.52
N LYS A 165 -7.21 -10.05 -2.61
CA LYS A 165 -6.93 -10.62 -3.93
C LYS A 165 -5.50 -10.37 -4.36
N TRP A 166 -4.95 -9.22 -3.99
CA TRP A 166 -3.60 -8.84 -4.37
C TRP A 166 -2.53 -9.45 -3.47
N SER A 167 -1.50 -9.97 -4.12
CA SER A 167 -0.20 -10.34 -3.59
C SER A 167 0.77 -9.16 -3.62
N ASN A 168 1.99 -9.32 -3.07
CA ASN A 168 3.04 -8.30 -3.18
C ASN A 168 3.46 -8.06 -4.65
N GLU A 169 3.35 -9.07 -5.51
CA GLU A 169 3.65 -8.93 -6.94
C GLU A 169 2.61 -8.01 -7.62
N ASP A 170 1.33 -8.11 -7.26
CA ASP A 170 0.27 -7.23 -7.78
C ASP A 170 0.49 -5.77 -7.41
N PHE A 171 0.83 -5.52 -6.13
CA PHE A 171 1.20 -4.19 -5.62
C PHE A 171 2.44 -3.65 -6.36
N ALA A 172 3.47 -4.47 -6.54
CA ALA A 172 4.67 -4.08 -7.27
C ALA A 172 4.40 -3.78 -8.75
N ASN A 173 3.52 -4.55 -9.39
CA ASN A 173 3.10 -4.32 -10.77
C ASN A 173 2.31 -3.01 -10.92
N ALA A 174 1.49 -2.65 -9.93
CA ALA A 174 0.82 -1.36 -9.91
C ALA A 174 1.83 -0.19 -9.78
N ALA A 175 2.82 -0.30 -8.88
CA ALA A 175 3.90 0.67 -8.77
C ALA A 175 4.71 0.81 -10.08
N GLN A 176 5.02 -0.31 -10.73
CA GLN A 176 5.67 -0.32 -12.03
C GLN A 176 4.82 0.37 -13.11
N SER A 177 3.50 0.19 -13.09
CA SER A 177 2.57 0.80 -14.05
C SER A 177 2.47 2.33 -13.89
N PHE A 178 2.67 2.82 -12.65
CA PHE A 178 2.87 4.26 -12.40
C PHE A 178 4.22 4.80 -12.86
N GLY A 179 5.14 3.93 -13.30
CA GLY A 179 6.48 4.30 -13.76
C GLY A 179 7.48 4.55 -12.63
N MET A 180 7.23 4.04 -11.43
CA MET A 180 8.15 4.13 -10.30
C MET A 180 9.45 3.36 -10.58
N ASP A 181 10.54 3.77 -9.92
CA ASP A 181 11.84 3.15 -10.13
C ASP A 181 11.91 1.70 -9.62
N SER A 182 12.87 0.93 -10.15
CA SER A 182 12.99 -0.49 -9.83
C SER A 182 13.27 -0.75 -8.35
N ALA A 183 13.96 0.15 -7.64
CA ALA A 183 14.26 -0.08 -6.23
C ALA A 183 12.99 -0.02 -5.37
N THR A 184 12.07 0.91 -5.66
CA THR A 184 10.75 0.96 -5.03
C THR A 184 9.91 -0.26 -5.40
N VAL A 185 9.86 -0.63 -6.70
CA VAL A 185 9.12 -1.80 -7.17
C VAL A 185 9.60 -3.09 -6.52
N ASP A 186 10.92 -3.29 -6.41
CA ASP A 186 11.52 -4.47 -5.79
C ASP A 186 11.27 -4.49 -4.28
N ALA A 187 11.35 -3.35 -3.60
CA ALA A 187 11.02 -3.25 -2.17
C ALA A 187 9.56 -3.66 -1.87
N ILE A 188 8.62 -3.26 -2.72
CA ILE A 188 7.21 -3.68 -2.62
C ILE A 188 7.08 -5.18 -2.86
N ARG A 189 7.67 -5.70 -3.94
CA ARG A 189 7.61 -7.13 -4.30
C ARG A 189 8.13 -8.02 -3.20
N ASP A 190 9.26 -7.64 -2.61
CA ASP A 190 9.92 -8.39 -1.55
C ASP A 190 9.24 -8.20 -0.18
N GLY A 191 8.26 -7.30 -0.07
CA GLY A 191 7.58 -6.98 1.19
C GLY A 191 8.51 -6.39 2.24
N LYS A 192 9.55 -5.66 1.80
CA LYS A 192 10.67 -5.22 2.63
C LYS A 192 10.25 -4.42 3.86
N ASP A 193 9.20 -3.61 3.70
CA ASP A 193 8.72 -2.69 4.74
C ASP A 193 7.54 -3.27 5.55
N ALA A 194 7.18 -4.55 5.37
CA ALA A 194 6.13 -5.21 6.16
C ALA A 194 6.46 -5.21 7.65
N ASP A 195 7.74 -5.42 7.99
CA ASP A 195 8.18 -5.46 9.38
C ASP A 195 8.00 -4.10 10.08
N GLU A 196 8.37 -3.03 9.40
CA GLU A 196 8.20 -1.66 9.86
C GLU A 196 6.71 -1.28 9.92
N MET A 197 5.94 -1.61 8.89
CA MET A 197 4.50 -1.33 8.82
C MET A 197 3.73 -1.90 10.02
N ARG A 198 3.94 -3.17 10.42
CA ARG A 198 3.19 -3.67 11.61
C ARG A 198 3.69 -3.06 12.91
N GLU A 199 4.95 -2.65 13.00
CA GLU A 199 5.45 -1.96 14.19
C GLU A 199 4.85 -0.55 14.30
N MET A 200 4.76 0.18 13.18
CA MET A 200 4.04 1.45 13.08
C MET A 200 2.57 1.28 13.49
N ALA A 201 1.85 0.37 12.83
CA ALA A 201 0.43 0.13 13.10
C ALA A 201 0.14 -0.24 14.55
N LYS A 202 1.02 -1.05 15.18
CA LYS A 202 0.92 -1.39 16.60
C LYS A 202 1.10 -0.16 17.49
N LYS A 203 2.16 0.62 17.30
CA LYS A 203 2.44 1.84 18.08
C LYS A 203 1.31 2.87 17.92
N ASP A 204 0.81 3.02 16.69
CA ASP A 204 -0.26 3.96 16.38
C ASP A 204 -1.60 3.53 16.97
N ALA A 205 -1.93 2.23 16.95
CA ALA A 205 -3.11 1.72 17.64
C ALA A 205 -3.02 1.93 19.16
N GLU A 206 -1.85 1.71 19.78
CA GLU A 206 -1.62 1.97 21.20
C GLU A 206 -1.77 3.47 21.53
N LYS A 207 -1.15 4.35 20.74
CA LYS A 207 -1.25 5.81 20.87
C LYS A 207 -2.70 6.29 20.72
N LEU A 208 -3.40 5.84 19.67
CA LEU A 208 -4.79 6.22 19.41
C LEU A 208 -5.73 5.78 20.55
N ASN A 209 -5.50 4.59 21.11
CA ASN A 209 -6.25 4.10 22.25
C ASN A 209 -5.97 4.92 23.52
N GLN A 210 -4.72 5.33 23.75
CA GLN A 210 -4.37 6.19 24.90
C GLN A 210 -5.02 7.57 24.80
N LEU A 211 -5.06 8.16 23.60
CA LEU A 211 -5.62 9.48 23.37
C LEU A 211 -7.15 9.50 23.40
N THR A 212 -7.79 8.46 22.83
CA THR A 212 -9.24 8.51 22.54
C THR A 212 -10.05 7.37 23.18
N GLY A 213 -9.39 6.45 23.89
CA GLY A 213 -10.02 5.33 24.57
C GLY A 213 -10.49 4.18 23.66
N LYS A 214 -10.30 4.29 22.34
CA LYS A 214 -10.66 3.24 21.38
C LYS A 214 -9.80 3.31 20.11
N VAL A 215 -9.53 2.15 19.52
CA VAL A 215 -8.93 2.04 18.18
C VAL A 215 -10.04 1.92 17.14
N SER A 216 -10.04 2.80 16.14
CA SER A 216 -10.92 2.73 14.97
C SER A 216 -10.33 3.56 13.82
N SER A 217 -10.84 3.39 12.61
CA SER A 217 -10.51 4.21 11.43
C SER A 217 -11.75 4.46 10.57
N PRO A 218 -11.82 5.57 9.81
CA PRO A 218 -10.85 6.67 9.81
C PRO A 218 -10.96 7.51 11.09
N ARG A 219 -9.86 8.17 11.47
CA ARG A 219 -9.83 9.19 12.54
C ARG A 219 -8.87 10.30 12.16
N VAL A 220 -9.25 11.54 12.43
CA VAL A 220 -8.39 12.71 12.25
C VAL A 220 -8.26 13.39 13.61
N LEU A 221 -7.03 13.54 14.08
CA LEU A 221 -6.74 14.19 15.35
C LEU A 221 -5.94 15.48 15.13
N VAL A 222 -6.24 16.51 15.92
CA VAL A 222 -5.42 17.72 16.09
C VAL A 222 -5.14 17.89 17.57
N ASP A 223 -3.87 18.12 17.93
CA ASP A 223 -3.42 18.22 19.33
C ASP A 223 -3.90 17.04 20.20
N GLY A 224 -3.91 15.83 19.61
CA GLY A 224 -4.30 14.59 20.27
C GLY A 224 -5.81 14.42 20.52
N LYS A 225 -6.67 15.24 19.89
CA LYS A 225 -8.13 15.16 20.00
C LYS A 225 -8.77 14.98 18.63
N ASP A 226 -9.85 14.19 18.57
CA ASP A 226 -10.64 14.08 17.35
C ASP A 226 -11.16 15.45 16.90
N VAL A 227 -11.16 15.66 15.59
CA VAL A 227 -11.92 16.74 14.95
C VAL A 227 -13.42 16.56 15.20
N GLU A 228 -14.17 17.65 15.23
CA GLU A 228 -15.61 17.63 15.48
C GLU A 228 -16.38 17.07 14.28
N ASP A 229 -16.01 17.47 13.06
CA ASP A 229 -16.63 17.01 11.82
C ASP A 229 -15.58 16.42 10.88
N ILE A 230 -15.43 15.10 10.93
CA ILE A 230 -14.48 14.39 10.08
C ILE A 230 -14.75 14.56 8.59
N SER A 231 -15.97 14.89 8.16
CA SER A 231 -16.26 15.12 6.73
C SER A 231 -15.75 16.48 6.24
N ASN A 232 -15.51 17.42 7.15
CA ASN A 232 -15.04 18.79 6.87
C ASN A 232 -13.72 19.11 7.59
N TRP A 233 -12.97 18.08 7.98
CA TRP A 233 -11.80 18.19 8.86
C TRP A 233 -10.75 19.15 8.32
N VAL A 234 -10.49 19.14 7.00
CA VAL A 234 -9.51 20.04 6.37
C VAL A 234 -9.86 21.51 6.64
N SER A 235 -11.13 21.87 6.53
CA SER A 235 -11.60 23.22 6.84
C SER A 235 -11.47 23.52 8.33
N GLU A 236 -11.79 22.57 9.20
CA GLU A 236 -11.66 22.73 10.66
C GLU A 236 -10.20 23.01 11.06
N VAL A 237 -9.25 22.19 10.57
CA VAL A 237 -7.82 22.34 10.88
C VAL A 237 -7.24 23.64 10.34
N THR A 238 -7.61 24.01 9.11
CA THR A 238 -7.06 25.22 8.47
C THR A 238 -7.68 26.53 8.97
N LYS A 239 -8.84 26.49 9.63
CA LYS A 239 -9.51 27.65 10.24
C LYS A 239 -9.02 27.98 11.65
N ALA A 240 -8.33 27.06 12.34
CA ALA A 240 -7.89 27.23 13.73
C ALA A 240 -6.75 28.26 13.93
N LYS A 241 -6.61 29.27 13.05
CA LYS A 241 -5.67 30.40 13.14
C LYS A 241 -6.35 31.67 13.63
#